data_AF-A0A8J2JCP3-F1
#
_entry.id   AF-A0A8J2JCP3-F1
#
_cell.length_a   1.000
_cell.length_b   1.000
_cell.length_c   1.000
_cell.angle_alpha   90.00
_cell.angle_beta   90.00
_cell.angle_gamma   90.00
#
_symmetry.space_group_name_H-M   'P 1'
#
loop_
_entity.id
_entity.type
_entity.pdbx_description
1 polymer ?
#
loop_
_entity_poly.entity_id
_entity_poly.type
_entity_poly.pdbx_seq_one_letter_code
_entity_poly.pdbx_strand_id
1 'polypeptide(L)'
;MLHNFVIYALVLISTVRCSEEIKKAVDDATCKGHDIDVSEEDMGVILECASELGMKSKNDINMEKMPCFSRCLIEKQGLVDHDGNLHKEKILDLDKDSNLPQALKEDIRKHLGACLDEHGPTAKADDKSCKSFEPLTVCIHKAYLHVCAEA
;
A
#
# COMPACT_ATOMS: atom_id res chain seq x y z
N MET A 1 35.85 -18.38 -2.69
CA MET A 1 35.40 -17.39 -1.70
C MET A 1 35.09 -16.01 -2.30
N LEU A 2 35.93 -15.44 -3.18
CA LEU A 2 35.66 -14.12 -3.81
C LEU A 2 34.34 -14.03 -4.59
N HIS A 3 33.95 -15.06 -5.34
CA HIS A 3 32.71 -15.06 -6.14
C HIS A 3 31.44 -14.89 -5.29
N ASN A 4 31.36 -15.55 -4.12
CA ASN A 4 30.21 -15.40 -3.23
C ASN A 4 30.12 -13.98 -2.67
N PHE A 5 31.27 -13.36 -2.34
CA PHE A 5 31.30 -12.01 -1.78
C PHE A 5 30.79 -10.95 -2.78
N VAL A 6 31.14 -11.08 -4.06
CA VAL A 6 30.66 -10.18 -5.13
C VAL A 6 29.14 -10.33 -5.33
N ILE A 7 28.63 -11.56 -5.31
CA ILE A 7 27.18 -11.81 -5.43
C ILE A 7 26.42 -11.20 -4.25
N TYR A 8 26.90 -11.39 -3.01
CA TYR A 8 26.30 -10.77 -1.83
C TYR A 8 26.31 -9.24 -1.90
N ALA A 9 27.44 -8.64 -2.29
CA ALA A 9 27.54 -7.19 -2.44
C ALA A 9 26.56 -6.63 -3.49
N LEU A 10 26.39 -7.30 -4.63
CA LEU A 10 25.44 -6.88 -5.68
C LEU A 10 23.98 -7.01 -5.25
N VAL A 11 23.64 -8.08 -4.52
CA VAL A 11 22.29 -8.26 -3.95
C VAL A 11 22.01 -7.17 -2.89
N LEU A 12 22.98 -6.86 -2.04
CA LEU A 12 22.84 -5.78 -1.05
C LEU A 12 22.69 -4.40 -1.71
N ILE A 13 23.50 -4.09 -2.73
CA ILE A 13 23.40 -2.80 -3.44
C ILE A 13 22.06 -2.65 -4.16
N SER A 14 21.54 -3.71 -4.77
CA SER A 14 20.26 -3.66 -5.49
C SER A 14 19.05 -3.56 -4.56
N THR A 15 19.08 -4.21 -3.40
CA THR A 15 18.01 -4.12 -2.39
C THR A 15 17.98 -2.76 -1.71
N VAL A 16 19.13 -2.18 -1.35
CA VAL A 16 19.20 -0.84 -0.74
C VAL A 16 18.65 0.24 -1.67
N ARG A 17 19.05 0.22 -2.96
CA ARG A 17 18.56 1.21 -3.94
C ARG A 17 17.05 1.12 -4.18
N CYS A 18 16.52 -0.10 -4.25
CA CYS A 18 15.08 -0.33 -4.39
C CYS A 18 14.29 0.32 -3.26
N SER A 19 14.74 0.11 -2.02
CA SER A 19 14.08 0.67 -0.84
C SER A 19 14.11 2.19 -0.80
N GLU A 20 15.23 2.81 -1.21
CA GLU A 20 15.35 4.27 -1.27
C GLU A 20 14.40 4.91 -2.29
N GLU A 21 14.25 4.34 -3.49
CA GLU A 21 13.35 4.91 -4.52
C GLU A 21 11.87 4.82 -4.13
N ILE A 22 11.47 3.70 -3.52
CA ILE A 22 10.10 3.52 -3.04
C ILE A 22 9.83 4.45 -1.86
N LYS A 23 10.76 4.49 -0.88
CA LYS A 23 10.64 5.40 0.26
C LYS A 23 10.51 6.84 -0.20
N LYS A 24 11.34 7.29 -1.13
CA LYS A 24 11.25 8.63 -1.69
C LYS A 24 9.91 8.89 -2.39
N ALA A 25 9.38 7.92 -3.15
CA ALA A 25 8.09 8.09 -3.81
C ALA A 25 6.92 8.22 -2.83
N VAL A 26 7.04 7.58 -1.66
CA VAL A 26 6.07 7.70 -0.55
C VAL A 26 6.28 9.03 0.19
N ASP A 27 7.51 9.41 0.50
CA ASP A 27 7.85 10.68 1.16
C ASP A 27 7.45 11.90 0.30
N ASP A 28 7.55 11.79 -1.03
CA ASP A 28 7.13 12.83 -1.98
C ASP A 28 5.59 12.88 -2.16
N ALA A 29 4.84 11.93 -1.58
CA ALA A 29 3.39 11.88 -1.71
C ALA A 29 2.73 12.92 -0.82
N THR A 30 1.89 13.76 -1.42
CA THR A 30 1.11 14.78 -0.72
C THR A 30 -0.38 14.59 -0.97
N CYS A 31 -1.21 15.05 -0.03
CA CYS A 31 -2.66 15.14 -0.19
C CYS A 31 -3.11 16.58 0.00
N LYS A 32 -3.57 17.24 -1.08
CA LYS A 32 -3.96 18.67 -1.07
C LYS A 32 -2.88 19.58 -0.44
N GLY A 33 -1.61 19.31 -0.75
CA GLY A 33 -0.47 20.06 -0.24
C GLY A 33 -0.05 19.74 1.21
N HIS A 34 -0.62 18.69 1.81
CA HIS A 34 -0.17 18.16 3.09
C HIS A 34 0.69 16.91 2.88
N ASP A 35 1.86 16.87 3.51
CA ASP A 35 2.72 15.68 3.53
C ASP A 35 2.01 14.55 4.28
N ILE A 36 2.15 13.33 3.77
CA ILE A 36 1.59 12.13 4.40
C ILE A 36 2.69 11.50 5.24
N ASP A 37 2.56 11.59 6.56
CA ASP A 37 3.49 10.90 7.44
C ASP A 37 3.18 9.40 7.43
N VAL A 38 4.09 8.61 6.85
CA VAL A 38 4.06 7.15 6.91
C VAL A 38 5.02 6.70 8.01
N SER A 39 4.52 5.92 8.97
CA SER A 39 5.35 5.43 10.08
C SER A 39 6.48 4.51 9.56
N GLU A 40 7.57 4.37 10.32
CA GLU A 40 8.64 3.43 9.96
C GLU A 40 8.14 1.99 9.87
N GLU A 41 7.14 1.63 10.69
CA GLU A 41 6.49 0.32 10.66
C GLU A 41 5.72 0.11 9.36
N ASP A 42 4.86 1.05 8.99
CA ASP A 42 4.09 1.00 7.74
C ASP A 42 5.00 1.00 6.51
N MET A 43 6.07 1.80 6.53
CA MET A 43 7.08 1.80 5.49
C MET A 43 7.78 0.43 5.38
N GLY A 44 8.05 -0.22 6.51
CA GLY A 44 8.59 -1.58 6.53
C GLY A 44 7.68 -2.57 5.80
N VAL A 45 6.38 -2.52 6.07
CA VAL A 45 5.38 -3.37 5.41
C VAL A 45 5.28 -3.07 3.90
N ILE A 46 5.27 -1.78 3.53
CA ILE A 46 5.27 -1.34 2.12
C ILE A 46 6.47 -1.91 1.37
N LEU A 47 7.66 -1.79 1.93
CA LEU A 47 8.90 -2.28 1.31
C LEU A 47 8.92 -3.81 1.20
N GLU A 48 8.42 -4.52 2.22
CA GLU A 48 8.31 -5.97 2.20
C GLU A 48 7.37 -6.43 1.07
N CYS A 49 6.17 -5.86 0.98
CA CYS A 49 5.20 -6.19 -0.06
C CYS A 49 5.70 -5.83 -1.47
N ALA A 50 6.39 -4.71 -1.62
CA ALA A 50 7.00 -4.34 -2.88
C ALA A 50 8.08 -5.36 -3.31
N SER A 51 8.91 -5.79 -2.35
CA SER A 51 9.96 -6.79 -2.57
C SER A 51 9.40 -8.14 -3.00
N GLU A 52 8.35 -8.63 -2.31
CA GLU A 52 7.68 -9.89 -2.64
C GLU A 52 7.11 -9.90 -4.07
N LEU A 53 6.70 -8.74 -4.58
CA LEU A 53 6.15 -8.56 -5.94
C LEU A 53 7.20 -8.14 -6.97
N GLY A 54 8.47 -8.14 -6.59
CA GLY A 54 9.59 -7.75 -7.44
C GLY A 54 9.45 -6.31 -7.97
N MET A 55 8.83 -5.42 -7.21
CA MET A 55 8.82 -3.98 -7.48
C MET A 55 10.17 -3.41 -7.05
N LYS A 56 10.90 -2.78 -7.97
CA LYS A 56 12.24 -2.26 -7.72
C LYS A 56 12.30 -0.73 -7.66
N SER A 57 11.25 -0.09 -8.15
CA SER A 57 11.14 1.35 -8.28
C SER A 57 9.67 1.75 -8.28
N LYS A 58 9.40 3.05 -8.13
CA LYS A 58 8.05 3.60 -8.28
C LYS A 58 7.40 3.28 -9.63
N ASN A 59 8.21 3.08 -10.68
CA ASN A 59 7.70 2.76 -12.03
C ASN A 59 7.18 1.32 -12.13
N ASP A 60 7.52 0.45 -11.18
CA ASP A 60 7.00 -0.91 -11.11
C ASP A 60 5.64 -0.98 -10.40
N ILE A 61 5.20 0.12 -9.78
CA ILE A 61 3.86 0.26 -9.21
C ILE A 61 2.90 0.53 -10.36
N ASN A 62 2.25 -0.53 -10.85
CA ASN A 62 1.31 -0.47 -11.96
C ASN A 62 0.02 -1.24 -11.64
N MET A 63 -1.02 -1.01 -12.44
CA MET A 63 -2.35 -1.59 -12.22
C MET A 63 -2.38 -3.12 -12.21
N GLU A 64 -1.40 -3.80 -12.82
CA GLU A 64 -1.30 -5.25 -12.82
C GLU A 64 -0.86 -5.80 -11.45
N LYS A 65 0.10 -5.13 -10.80
CA LYS A 65 0.64 -5.57 -9.51
C LYS A 65 -0.10 -4.99 -8.30
N MET A 66 -0.82 -3.88 -8.50
CA MET A 66 -1.54 -3.18 -7.44
C MET A 66 -2.54 -4.05 -6.65
N PRO A 67 -3.30 -4.99 -7.25
CA PRO A 67 -4.20 -5.85 -6.49
C PRO A 67 -3.46 -6.76 -5.51
N CYS A 68 -2.37 -7.41 -5.94
CA CYS A 68 -1.55 -8.22 -5.04
C CYS A 68 -0.81 -7.39 -4.00
N PHE A 69 -0.38 -6.18 -4.36
CA PHE A 69 0.25 -5.26 -3.43
C PHE A 69 -0.73 -4.83 -2.34
N SER A 70 -1.95 -4.44 -2.71
CA SER A 70 -3.01 -4.06 -1.77
C SER A 70 -3.37 -5.20 -0.83
N ARG A 71 -3.50 -6.43 -1.35
CA ARG A 71 -3.74 -7.62 -0.54
C ARG A 71 -2.62 -7.85 0.48
N CYS A 72 -1.36 -7.77 0.03
CA CYS A 72 -0.20 -7.97 0.90
C CYS A 72 -0.18 -6.96 2.07
N LEU A 73 -0.44 -5.68 1.79
CA LEU A 73 -0.53 -4.66 2.83
C LEU A 73 -1.61 -5.00 3.86
N ILE A 74 -2.81 -5.34 3.38
CA ILE A 74 -3.97 -5.68 4.20
C ILE A 74 -3.70 -6.90 5.09
N GLU A 75 -3.05 -7.94 4.55
CA GLU A 75 -2.69 -9.14 5.31
C GLU A 75 -1.64 -8.84 6.38
N LYS A 76 -0.54 -8.17 6.01
CA LYS A 76 0.57 -7.89 6.94
C LYS A 76 0.22 -6.88 8.02
N GLN A 77 -0.71 -5.96 7.76
CA GLN A 77 -1.22 -5.02 8.76
C GLN A 77 -2.32 -5.63 9.65
N GLY A 78 -2.67 -6.92 9.49
CA GLY A 78 -3.70 -7.57 10.32
C GLY A 78 -5.10 -6.99 10.12
N LEU A 79 -5.38 -6.54 8.90
CA LEU A 79 -6.66 -5.95 8.47
C LEU A 79 -7.61 -7.00 7.90
N VAL A 80 -7.30 -8.27 8.10
CA VAL A 80 -8.13 -9.42 7.77
C VAL A 80 -8.58 -10.08 9.06
N ASP A 81 -9.83 -10.49 9.14
CA ASP A 81 -10.39 -11.24 10.26
C ASP A 81 -10.07 -12.75 10.18
N HIS A 82 -10.52 -13.49 11.17
CA HIS A 82 -10.32 -14.95 11.25
C HIS A 82 -11.05 -15.73 10.15
N ASP A 83 -12.04 -15.11 9.50
CA ASP A 83 -12.81 -15.69 8.40
C ASP A 83 -12.24 -15.31 7.02
N GLY A 84 -11.12 -14.57 6.99
CA GLY A 84 -10.49 -14.13 5.74
C GLY A 84 -11.14 -12.90 5.11
N ASN A 85 -12.03 -12.20 5.82
CA ASN A 85 -12.69 -10.98 5.35
C ASN A 85 -11.98 -9.72 5.87
N LEU A 86 -12.20 -8.61 5.18
CA LEU A 86 -11.61 -7.32 5.54
C LEU A 86 -12.23 -6.74 6.82
N HIS A 87 -11.38 -6.34 7.77
CA HIS A 87 -11.78 -5.57 8.94
C HIS A 87 -12.00 -4.10 8.57
N LYS A 88 -13.17 -3.79 8.02
CA LYS A 88 -13.55 -2.43 7.57
C LYS A 88 -13.19 -1.33 8.58
N GLU A 89 -13.59 -1.49 9.84
CA GLU A 89 -13.35 -0.46 10.87
C GLU A 89 -11.85 -0.22 11.10
N LYS A 90 -11.03 -1.28 11.14
CA LYS A 90 -9.57 -1.14 11.28
C LYS A 90 -8.96 -0.44 10.07
N ILE A 91 -9.45 -0.74 8.86
CA ILE A 91 -8.99 -0.10 7.62
C ILE A 91 -9.33 1.40 7.64
N LEU A 92 -10.52 1.76 8.10
CA LEU A 92 -10.95 3.17 8.22
C LEU A 92 -10.24 3.95 9.34
N ASP A 93 -9.60 3.23 10.27
CA ASP A 93 -8.83 3.83 11.37
C ASP A 93 -7.33 3.96 11.07
N LEU A 94 -6.83 3.51 9.91
CA LEU A 94 -5.41 3.61 9.54
C LEU A 94 -4.87 5.04 9.54
N ASP A 95 -5.71 6.02 9.19
CA ASP A 95 -5.33 7.42 9.11
C ASP A 95 -5.46 8.17 10.46
N LYS A 96 -5.92 7.49 11.51
CA LYS A 96 -6.27 8.12 12.79
C LYS A 96 -5.09 8.88 13.39
N ASP A 97 -3.91 8.27 13.36
CA ASP A 97 -2.67 8.81 13.92
C ASP A 97 -1.84 9.62 12.91
N SER A 98 -2.34 9.80 11.68
CA SER A 98 -1.65 10.64 10.68
C SER A 98 -1.71 12.14 11.02
N ASN A 99 -0.80 12.91 10.43
CA ASN A 99 -0.72 14.37 10.53
C ASN A 99 -1.78 15.12 9.68
N LEU A 100 -2.63 14.40 8.94
CA LEU A 100 -3.58 14.99 8.01
C LEU A 100 -4.67 15.82 8.74
N PRO A 101 -5.17 16.91 8.14
CA PRO A 101 -6.30 17.66 8.68
C PRO A 101 -7.54 16.78 8.86
N GLN A 102 -8.33 17.01 9.91
CA GLN A 102 -9.53 16.22 10.21
C GLN A 102 -10.52 16.15 9.04
N ALA A 103 -10.73 17.26 8.33
CA ALA A 103 -11.60 17.29 7.15
C ALA A 103 -11.10 16.36 6.02
N LEU A 104 -9.78 16.22 5.88
CA LEU A 104 -9.17 15.34 4.89
C LEU A 104 -9.30 13.87 5.31
N LYS A 105 -9.07 13.57 6.59
CA LYS A 105 -9.31 12.25 7.17
C LYS A 105 -10.75 11.78 6.96
N GLU A 106 -11.72 12.67 7.19
CA GLU A 106 -13.15 12.38 6.94
C GLU A 106 -13.46 12.13 5.47
N ASP A 107 -12.84 12.88 4.55
CA ASP A 107 -12.98 12.70 3.11
C ASP A 107 -12.40 11.34 2.66
N ILE A 108 -11.18 11.01 3.12
CA ILE A 108 -10.55 9.70 2.91
C ILE A 108 -11.46 8.58 3.42
N ARG A 109 -11.91 8.65 4.68
CA ARG A 109 -12.79 7.63 5.29
C ARG A 109 -14.09 7.45 4.52
N LYS A 110 -14.70 8.55 4.06
CA LYS A 110 -15.94 8.50 3.28
C LYS A 110 -15.73 7.74 1.97
N HIS A 111 -14.70 8.09 1.21
CA HIS A 111 -14.44 7.47 -0.09
C HIS A 111 -13.93 6.03 0.04
N LEU A 112 -13.03 5.78 0.99
CA LEU A 112 -12.54 4.44 1.31
C LEU A 112 -13.67 3.54 1.83
N GLY A 113 -14.54 4.07 2.69
CA GLY A 113 -15.70 3.36 3.23
C GLY A 113 -16.66 2.91 2.14
N ALA A 114 -16.94 3.78 1.16
CA ALA A 114 -17.76 3.43 0.00
C ALA A 114 -17.14 2.28 -0.82
N CYS A 115 -15.82 2.33 -1.07
CA CYS A 115 -15.12 1.25 -1.77
C CYS A 115 -15.17 -0.08 -1.01
N LEU A 116 -15.00 -0.05 0.31
CA LEU A 116 -15.07 -1.24 1.17
C LEU A 116 -16.48 -1.82 1.22
N ASP A 117 -17.52 -0.98 1.23
CA ASP A 117 -18.90 -1.44 1.18
C ASP A 117 -19.25 -2.10 -0.15
N GLU A 118 -18.80 -1.52 -1.26
CA GLU A 118 -19.13 -2.01 -2.60
C GLU A 118 -18.30 -3.26 -3.00
N HIS A 119 -17.01 -3.28 -2.67
CA HIS A 119 -16.07 -4.28 -3.19
C HIS A 119 -15.40 -5.13 -2.10
N GLY A 120 -15.45 -4.73 -0.83
CA GLY A 120 -14.88 -5.47 0.28
C GLY A 120 -15.39 -6.91 0.42
N PRO A 121 -16.71 -7.19 0.27
CA PRO A 121 -17.23 -8.56 0.36
C PRO A 121 -16.65 -9.51 -0.70
N THR A 122 -16.23 -8.96 -1.85
CA THR A 122 -15.65 -9.74 -2.95
C THR A 122 -14.13 -9.87 -2.86
N ALA A 123 -13.44 -9.03 -2.08
CA ALA A 123 -11.99 -9.09 -1.91
C ALA A 123 -11.62 -10.18 -0.89
N LYS A 124 -10.94 -11.22 -1.37
CA LYS A 124 -10.66 -12.43 -0.59
C LYS A 124 -9.17 -12.60 -0.36
N ALA A 125 -8.72 -12.53 0.90
CA ALA A 125 -7.31 -12.64 1.26
C ALA A 125 -6.67 -13.97 0.76
N ASP A 126 -7.43 -15.06 0.81
CA ASP A 126 -6.99 -16.38 0.36
C ASP A 126 -6.89 -16.52 -1.18
N ASP A 127 -7.35 -15.54 -1.96
CA ASP A 127 -7.20 -15.53 -3.42
C ASP A 127 -5.74 -15.25 -3.81
N LYS A 128 -5.00 -16.33 -4.08
CA LYS A 128 -3.59 -16.28 -4.52
C LYS A 128 -3.36 -15.54 -5.84
N SER A 129 -4.40 -15.36 -6.67
CA SER A 129 -4.30 -14.59 -7.91
C SER A 129 -4.49 -13.09 -7.71
N CYS A 130 -4.97 -12.69 -6.53
CA CYS A 130 -5.31 -11.31 -6.15
C CYS A 130 -6.37 -10.63 -7.03
N LYS A 131 -7.01 -11.37 -7.95
CA LYS A 131 -8.01 -10.81 -8.88
C LYS A 131 -9.25 -10.33 -8.15
N SER A 132 -9.61 -11.00 -7.06
CA SER A 132 -10.70 -10.58 -6.17
C SER A 132 -10.49 -9.19 -5.56
N PHE A 133 -9.23 -8.74 -5.43
CA PHE A 133 -8.89 -7.40 -4.93
C PHE A 133 -8.96 -6.31 -5.99
N GLU A 134 -8.96 -6.66 -7.29
CA GLU A 134 -8.88 -5.68 -8.37
C GLU A 134 -9.95 -4.59 -8.30
N PRO A 135 -11.26 -4.90 -8.10
CA PRO A 135 -12.30 -3.86 -8.02
C PRO A 135 -12.08 -2.93 -6.83
N LEU A 136 -11.72 -3.49 -5.67
CA LEU A 136 -11.45 -2.72 -4.46
C LEU A 136 -10.23 -1.81 -4.65
N THR A 137 -9.12 -2.36 -5.14
CA THR A 137 -7.89 -1.61 -5.40
C THR A 137 -8.11 -0.46 -6.39
N VAL A 138 -8.84 -0.70 -7.47
CA VAL A 138 -9.16 0.35 -8.46
C VAL A 138 -10.00 1.45 -7.81
N CYS A 139 -11.00 1.09 -7.00
CA CYS A 139 -11.84 2.06 -6.30
C CYS A 139 -11.03 2.91 -5.33
N ILE A 140 -10.21 2.27 -4.48
CA ILE A 140 -9.34 2.96 -3.50
C ILE A 140 -8.36 3.88 -4.22
N HIS A 141 -7.74 3.42 -5.31
CA HIS A 141 -6.82 4.24 -6.08
C HIS A 141 -7.51 5.50 -6.64
N LYS A 142 -8.72 5.37 -7.20
CA LYS A 142 -9.51 6.52 -7.68
C LYS A 142 -9.91 7.46 -6.54
N ALA A 143 -10.31 6.92 -5.40
CA ALA A 143 -10.60 7.69 -4.20
C ALA A 143 -9.37 8.49 -3.75
N TYR A 144 -8.21 7.85 -3.71
CA TYR A 144 -6.96 8.51 -3.37
C TYR A 144 -6.60 9.61 -4.38
N LEU A 145 -6.76 9.36 -5.68
CA LEU A 145 -6.53 10.41 -6.69
C LEU A 145 -7.48 11.60 -6.50
N HIS A 146 -8.75 11.36 -6.18
CA HIS A 146 -9.72 12.42 -5.91
C HIS A 146 -9.36 13.25 -4.68
N VAL A 147 -8.85 12.58 -3.64
CA VAL A 147 -8.54 13.24 -2.37
C VAL A 147 -7.14 13.87 -2.37
N CYS A 148 -6.16 13.27 -3.05
CA CYS A 148 -4.75 13.58 -2.88
C CYS A 148 -4.04 14.03 -4.16
N ALA A 149 -4.47 13.60 -5.35
CA ALA A 149 -3.77 13.92 -6.60
C ALA A 149 -4.19 15.24 -7.26
N GLU A 150 -5.13 15.97 -6.67
CA GLU A 150 -5.39 17.37 -7.03
C GLU A 150 -4.53 18.30 -6.15
N ALA A 151 -3.26 18.49 -6.54
CA ALA A 151 -2.40 19.59 -6.13
C ALA A 151 -1.63 20.13 -7.34
#